data_AF-A0AAV2SUI6-F1
#
_entry.id   AF-A0AAV2SUI6-F1
#
_cell.length_a   1.000
_cell.length_b   1.000
_cell.length_c   1.000
_cell.angle_alpha   90.00
_cell.angle_beta   90.00
_cell.angle_gamma   90.00
#
_symmetry.space_group_name_H-M   'P 1'
#
loop_
_entity.id
_entity.type
_entity.pdbx_description
1 polymer ?
#
loop_
_entity_poly.entity_id
_entity_poly.type
_entity_poly.pdbx_seq_one_letter_code
_entity_poly.pdbx_strand_id
1 'polypeptide(L)'
;VEYLFTDKTGTLTENSMYFRKCSIAGTQYRESENGLCIADEDTINEEQETLDITTNETNIQEEQKETFLLCLSLCHNVQVNLQKSSSSTRNNPGIDTDQAEVNSAVYQASSPDEKALVEAAARFGVVLKAQEGNRISLDVFGHERRYTQLQMLEFDADRKRMSVIVREEPSPAGSEVKSAHQGTLWLITKGAETSVIP
;
A
#
# COMPACT_ATOMS: atom_id res chain seq x y z
N VAL A 1 -14.52 -37.71 22.65
CA VAL A 1 -15.21 -36.59 21.96
C VAL A 1 -15.41 -37.01 20.53
N GLU A 2 -16.65 -37.07 20.04
CA GLU A 2 -16.95 -37.55 18.67
C GLU A 2 -17.21 -36.41 17.67
N TYR A 3 -17.64 -35.26 18.15
CA TYR A 3 -17.85 -34.06 17.34
C TYR A 3 -17.29 -32.84 18.07
N LEU A 4 -16.55 -32.02 17.34
CA LEU A 4 -16.04 -30.72 17.78
C LEU A 4 -16.64 -29.64 16.88
N PHE A 5 -17.35 -28.70 17.48
CA PHE A 5 -17.83 -27.50 16.80
C PHE A 5 -16.88 -26.35 17.11
N THR A 6 -16.36 -25.72 16.08
CA THR A 6 -15.41 -24.60 16.19
C THR A 6 -15.92 -23.42 15.38
N ASP A 7 -15.73 -22.21 15.91
CA ASP A 7 -16.01 -20.98 15.17
C ASP A 7 -14.81 -20.64 14.26
N LYS A 8 -15.03 -19.88 13.19
CA LYS A 8 -13.96 -19.51 12.27
C LYS A 8 -13.14 -18.36 12.84
N THR A 9 -13.79 -17.24 13.14
CA THR A 9 -13.10 -15.98 13.47
C THR A 9 -12.65 -16.00 14.92
N GLY A 10 -11.37 -15.72 15.17
CA GLY A 10 -10.81 -15.73 16.53
C GLY A 10 -10.53 -17.12 17.10
N THR A 11 -10.84 -18.21 16.38
CA THR A 11 -10.43 -19.58 16.74
C THR A 11 -9.59 -20.22 15.64
N LEU A 12 -10.09 -20.31 14.40
CA LEU A 12 -9.33 -20.82 13.26
C LEU A 12 -8.43 -19.75 12.62
N THR A 13 -8.81 -18.48 12.74
CA THR A 13 -8.07 -17.35 12.16
C THR A 13 -7.79 -16.29 13.20
N GLU A 14 -6.60 -15.68 13.17
CA GLU A 14 -6.16 -14.64 14.09
C GLU A 14 -6.75 -13.24 13.82
N ASN A 15 -7.67 -13.11 12.85
CA ASN A 15 -8.22 -11.83 12.40
C ASN A 15 -7.14 -10.80 12.00
N SER A 16 -6.00 -11.30 11.51
CA SER A 16 -4.89 -10.52 10.96
C SER A 16 -4.81 -10.80 9.46
N MET A 17 -4.79 -9.75 8.66
CA MET A 17 -4.75 -9.84 7.20
C MET A 17 -3.38 -9.37 6.70
N TYR A 18 -2.81 -10.13 5.77
CA TYR A 18 -1.52 -9.83 5.15
C TYR A 18 -1.68 -9.86 3.64
N PHE A 19 -1.13 -8.86 2.95
CA PHE A 19 -0.93 -8.94 1.52
C PHE A 19 0.04 -10.08 1.21
N ARG A 20 -0.19 -10.83 0.13
CA ARG A 20 0.66 -11.98 -0.22
C ARG A 20 1.07 -11.97 -1.68
N LYS A 21 0.11 -11.78 -2.57
CA LYS A 21 0.28 -11.83 -4.01
C LYS A 21 -0.68 -10.85 -4.70
N CYS A 22 -0.34 -10.42 -5.89
CA CYS A 22 -1.24 -9.72 -6.80
C CYS A 22 -0.97 -10.13 -8.25
N SER A 23 -1.85 -9.73 -9.16
CA SER A 23 -1.59 -9.78 -10.59
C SER A 23 -1.69 -8.36 -11.16
N ILE A 24 -0.66 -7.94 -11.89
CA ILE A 24 -0.56 -6.61 -12.52
C ILE A 24 -0.24 -6.83 -13.99
N ALA A 25 -1.09 -6.32 -14.87
CA ALA A 25 -0.96 -6.49 -16.33
C ALA A 25 -0.73 -7.95 -16.78
N GLY A 26 -1.38 -8.91 -16.10
CA GLY A 26 -1.27 -10.34 -16.39
C GLY A 26 -0.04 -11.03 -15.80
N THR A 27 0.87 -10.29 -15.16
CA THR A 27 2.03 -10.86 -14.46
C THR A 27 1.69 -11.09 -12.99
N GLN A 28 2.02 -12.25 -12.45
CA GLN A 28 1.83 -12.54 -11.03
C GLN A 28 3.01 -12.03 -10.21
N TYR A 29 2.72 -11.40 -9.08
CA TYR A 29 3.73 -10.90 -8.14
C TYR A 29 3.48 -11.45 -6.74
N ARG A 30 4.57 -11.59 -5.99
CA ARG A 30 4.60 -11.94 -4.57
C ARG A 30 5.30 -10.82 -3.80
N GLU A 31 4.93 -10.66 -2.55
CA GLU A 31 5.68 -9.84 -1.59
C GLU A 31 7.08 -10.43 -1.32
N SER A 32 8.12 -9.62 -1.47
CA SER A 32 9.50 -9.87 -1.04
C SER A 32 9.98 -8.79 -0.07
N GLU A 33 11.17 -8.96 0.53
CA GLU A 33 11.74 -7.96 1.46
C GLU A 33 11.87 -6.56 0.84
N ASN A 34 12.09 -6.49 -0.47
CA ASN A 34 12.40 -5.26 -1.19
C ASN A 34 11.28 -4.77 -2.12
N GLY A 35 10.08 -5.38 -2.08
CA GLY A 35 8.98 -4.96 -2.97
C GLY A 35 8.08 -6.09 -3.47
N LEU A 36 7.64 -5.93 -4.71
CA LEU A 36 6.92 -6.95 -5.48
C LEU A 36 7.90 -7.64 -6.43
N CYS A 37 8.15 -8.95 -6.23
CA CYS A 37 8.90 -9.78 -7.17
C CYS A 37 7.95 -10.63 -8.03
N ILE A 38 8.38 -10.98 -9.24
CA ILE A 38 7.60 -11.86 -10.12
C ILE A 38 7.47 -13.23 -9.44
N ALA A 39 6.25 -13.76 -9.38
CA ALA A 39 6.00 -15.11 -8.91
C ALA A 39 6.18 -16.08 -10.10
N ASP A 40 7.33 -16.75 -10.18
CA ASP A 40 7.50 -17.85 -11.13
C ASP A 40 6.54 -19.01 -10.77
N GLU A 41 5.77 -19.50 -11.75
CA GLU A 41 4.85 -20.63 -11.57
C GLU A 41 5.58 -21.95 -11.25
N ASP A 42 6.88 -22.06 -11.56
CA ASP A 42 7.65 -23.30 -11.48
C ASP A 42 8.42 -23.53 -10.15
N THR A 43 8.43 -22.56 -9.22
CA THR A 43 9.20 -22.68 -7.97
C THR A 43 8.30 -22.95 -6.77
N ILE A 44 7.58 -24.09 -6.81
CA ILE A 44 6.95 -24.70 -5.63
C ILE A 44 7.99 -25.56 -4.88
N ASN A 45 9.09 -24.94 -4.45
CA ASN A 45 9.96 -25.55 -3.43
C ASN A 45 9.99 -24.59 -2.24
N GLU A 46 9.28 -24.95 -1.18
CA GLU A 46 9.14 -24.19 0.06
C GLU A 46 10.45 -24.05 0.88
N GLU A 47 11.61 -24.39 0.32
CA GLU A 47 12.88 -24.51 1.07
C GLU A 47 14.09 -23.80 0.44
N GLN A 48 13.92 -22.88 -0.52
CA GLN A 48 15.06 -22.05 -0.97
C GLN A 48 14.88 -20.58 -0.63
N GLU A 49 15.54 -20.19 0.46
CA GLU A 49 15.99 -18.84 0.72
C GLU A 49 16.67 -18.23 -0.51
N THR A 50 16.19 -17.04 -0.87
CA THR A 50 16.97 -15.92 -1.40
C THR A 50 17.90 -16.23 -2.57
N LEU A 51 17.34 -16.28 -3.77
CA LEU A 51 18.00 -15.66 -4.92
C LEU A 51 17.00 -14.67 -5.50
N ASP A 52 17.15 -13.41 -5.10
CA ASP A 52 16.52 -12.29 -5.77
C ASP A 52 16.96 -12.33 -7.24
N ILE A 53 16.15 -12.97 -8.08
CA ILE A 53 16.31 -12.84 -9.53
C ILE A 53 15.97 -11.37 -9.79
N THR A 54 17.01 -10.55 -9.88
CA THR A 54 16.94 -9.18 -10.36
C THR A 54 16.67 -9.27 -11.85
N THR A 55 15.43 -9.60 -12.21
CA THR A 55 14.98 -9.43 -13.59
C THR A 55 15.04 -7.94 -13.89
N ASN A 56 15.75 -7.56 -14.95
CA ASN A 56 15.73 -6.19 -15.45
C ASN A 56 14.28 -5.85 -15.83
N GLU A 57 13.57 -5.18 -14.93
CA GLU A 57 12.20 -4.76 -15.18
C GLU A 57 12.19 -3.68 -16.26
N THR A 58 11.17 -3.75 -17.12
CA THR A 58 10.98 -2.70 -18.11
C THR A 58 10.38 -1.47 -17.44
N ASN A 59 10.67 -0.26 -17.96
CA ASN A 59 10.05 0.98 -17.47
C ASN A 59 8.52 0.90 -17.42
N ILE A 60 7.90 0.13 -18.33
CA ILE A 60 6.46 -0.08 -18.39
C ILE A 60 5.96 -0.88 -17.17
N GLN A 61 6.69 -1.92 -16.76
CA GLN A 61 6.32 -2.73 -15.59
C GLN A 61 6.40 -1.91 -14.30
N GLU A 62 7.43 -1.07 -14.17
CA GLU A 62 7.56 -0.17 -13.02
C GLU A 62 6.41 0.84 -12.96
N GLU A 63 6.03 1.45 -14.09
CA GLU A 63 4.88 2.36 -14.17
C GLU A 63 3.55 1.67 -13.82
N GLN A 64 3.38 0.42 -14.25
CA GLN A 64 2.21 -0.40 -13.92
C GLN A 64 2.15 -0.76 -12.43
N LYS A 65 3.28 -1.11 -11.82
CA LYS A 65 3.39 -1.33 -10.37
C LYS A 65 3.08 -0.07 -9.59
N GLU A 66 3.68 1.05 -9.96
CA GLU A 66 3.41 2.34 -9.34
C GLU A 66 1.91 2.66 -9.38
N THR A 67 1.29 2.55 -10.55
CA THR A 67 -0.15 2.80 -10.73
C THR A 67 -1.00 1.89 -9.86
N PHE A 68 -0.65 0.59 -9.77
CA PHE A 68 -1.33 -0.37 -8.91
C PHE A 68 -1.23 0.02 -7.43
N LEU A 69 -0.03 0.34 -6.95
CA LEU A 69 0.21 0.73 -5.56
C LEU A 69 -0.49 2.06 -5.21
N LEU A 70 -0.50 3.02 -6.14
CA LEU A 70 -1.29 4.25 -6.01
C LEU A 70 -2.78 3.95 -5.86
N CYS A 71 -3.32 2.99 -6.62
CA CYS A 71 -4.72 2.59 -6.48
C CYS A 71 -5.04 2.03 -5.09
N LEU A 72 -4.13 1.24 -4.51
CA LEU A 72 -4.27 0.73 -3.14
C LEU A 72 -4.22 1.87 -2.11
N SER A 73 -3.32 2.83 -2.28
CA SER A 73 -3.10 3.97 -1.38
C SER A 73 -4.06 5.16 -1.55
N LEU A 74 -4.94 5.14 -2.56
CA LEU A 74 -5.90 6.23 -2.82
C LEU A 74 -7.35 5.80 -2.63
N CYS A 75 -7.68 4.53 -2.90
CA CYS A 75 -9.04 4.02 -2.76
C CYS A 75 -9.18 3.22 -1.46
N HIS A 76 -9.31 3.90 -0.32
CA HIS A 76 -9.47 3.27 0.99
C HIS A 76 -10.08 4.22 2.04
N ASN A 77 -10.49 3.67 3.18
CA ASN A 77 -10.89 4.45 4.38
C ASN A 77 -9.87 4.38 5.54
N VAL A 78 -8.66 3.84 5.30
CA VAL A 78 -7.55 3.84 6.26
C VAL A 78 -7.18 5.26 6.68
N GLN A 79 -6.90 5.43 7.98
CA GLN A 79 -6.34 6.62 8.61
C GLN A 79 -4.87 6.39 8.97
N VAL A 80 -4.05 7.45 8.88
CA VAL A 80 -2.64 7.43 9.24
C VAL A 80 -2.37 8.30 10.46
N ASN A 81 -1.54 7.79 11.38
CA ASN A 81 -0.97 8.56 12.49
C ASN A 81 0.57 8.47 12.43
N LEU A 82 1.23 9.61 12.29
CA LEU A 82 2.68 9.69 12.28
C LEU A 82 3.21 9.65 13.71
N GLN A 83 3.82 8.53 14.10
CA GLN A 83 4.51 8.45 15.37
C GLN A 83 5.91 9.02 15.21
N LYS A 84 6.19 10.09 15.97
CA LYS A 84 7.55 10.56 16.18
C LYS A 84 8.21 9.61 17.16
N SER A 85 9.02 8.68 16.65
CA SER A 85 9.90 7.89 17.49
C SER A 85 11.03 8.78 17.97
N SER A 86 10.80 9.56 19.03
CA SER A 86 11.88 10.11 19.82
C SER A 86 12.58 8.92 20.48
N SER A 87 13.71 8.48 19.91
CA SER A 87 14.61 7.52 20.54
C SER A 87 15.07 8.12 21.87
N SER A 88 14.29 7.87 22.92
CA SER A 88 14.61 8.25 24.29
C SER A 88 15.66 7.28 24.84
N THR A 89 16.81 7.18 24.17
CA THR A 89 17.98 6.50 24.74
C THR A 89 18.57 7.43 25.78
N ARG A 90 18.27 7.15 27.04
CA ARG A 90 18.92 7.79 28.20
C ARG A 90 20.44 7.59 28.08
N ASN A 91 21.15 8.72 28.02
CA ASN A 91 22.53 8.96 28.46
C ASN A 91 23.64 8.04 27.91
N ASN A 92 24.29 8.47 26.82
CA ASN A 92 25.74 8.32 26.63
C ASN A 92 26.28 9.60 25.98
N PRO A 93 27.04 10.45 26.70
CA PRO A 93 27.61 11.66 26.11
C PRO A 93 28.88 11.26 25.33
N GLY A 94 28.82 11.24 24.00
CA GLY A 94 30.05 11.08 23.21
C GLY A 94 29.97 10.52 21.79
N ILE A 95 28.80 10.42 21.16
CA ILE A 95 28.72 10.02 19.74
C ILE A 95 27.73 10.95 19.01
N ASP A 96 28.28 11.96 18.33
CA ASP A 96 27.57 12.74 17.32
C ASP A 96 27.34 11.84 16.10
N THR A 97 26.24 11.11 16.12
CA THR A 97 25.68 10.49 14.92
C THR A 97 24.34 11.16 14.67
N ASP A 98 24.17 11.77 13.49
CA ASP A 98 22.91 12.31 13.02
C ASP A 98 21.86 11.17 13.00
N GLN A 99 21.18 10.96 14.13
CA GLN A 99 20.07 10.02 14.21
C GLN A 99 18.90 10.64 13.46
N ALA A 100 18.80 10.30 12.18
CA ALA A 100 17.64 10.64 11.36
C ALA A 100 16.38 10.16 12.08
N GLU A 101 15.48 11.09 12.41
CA GLU A 101 14.17 10.78 12.98
C GLU A 101 13.40 9.85 12.02
N VAL A 102 13.32 8.57 12.35
CA VAL A 102 12.51 7.62 11.58
C VAL A 102 11.04 7.86 11.95
N ASN A 103 10.36 8.68 11.16
CA ASN A 103 8.91 8.83 11.25
C ASN A 103 8.24 7.52 10.79
N SER A 104 7.72 6.76 11.75
CA SER A 104 6.98 5.52 11.46
C SER A 104 5.49 5.83 11.29
N ALA A 105 4.93 5.47 10.14
CA ALA A 105 3.51 5.62 9.86
C ALA A 105 2.72 4.46 10.48
N VAL A 106 1.74 4.78 11.33
CA VAL A 106 0.84 3.78 11.93
C VAL A 106 -0.53 3.89 11.26
N TYR A 107 -0.97 2.80 10.65
CA TYR A 107 -2.25 2.73 9.93
C TYR A 107 -3.37 2.12 10.77
N GLN A 108 -4.54 2.75 10.72
CA GLN A 108 -5.76 2.33 11.40
C GLN A 108 -6.92 2.27 10.42
N ALA A 109 -7.72 1.21 10.48
CA ALA A 109 -8.88 1.06 9.62
C ALA A 109 -9.95 0.21 10.30
N SER A 110 -11.20 0.38 9.91
CA SER A 110 -12.32 -0.48 10.34
C SER A 110 -12.27 -1.86 9.67
N SER A 111 -11.72 -1.93 8.45
CA SER A 111 -11.52 -3.17 7.70
C SER A 111 -10.05 -3.60 7.76
N PRO A 112 -9.75 -4.83 8.25
CA PRO A 112 -8.37 -5.33 8.26
C PRO A 112 -7.81 -5.56 6.84
N ASP A 113 -8.67 -5.85 5.86
CA ASP A 113 -8.27 -5.99 4.45
C ASP A 113 -7.71 -4.68 3.90
N GLU A 114 -8.41 -3.57 4.13
CA GLU A 114 -7.97 -2.27 3.65
C GLU A 114 -6.67 -1.84 4.30
N LYS A 115 -6.54 -2.08 5.61
CA LYS A 115 -5.31 -1.82 6.34
C LYS A 115 -4.14 -2.60 5.74
N ALA A 116 -4.31 -3.90 5.50
CA ALA A 116 -3.28 -4.76 4.94
C ALA A 116 -2.82 -4.30 3.54
N LEU A 117 -3.75 -3.82 2.72
CA LEU A 117 -3.45 -3.29 1.38
C LEU A 117 -2.63 -1.99 1.43
N VAL A 118 -3.00 -1.04 2.30
CA VAL A 118 -2.26 0.23 2.45
C VAL A 118 -0.90 0.00 3.10
N GLU A 119 -0.81 -0.89 4.08
CA GLU A 119 0.46 -1.29 4.69
C GLU A 119 1.40 -1.93 3.67
N ALA A 120 0.87 -2.78 2.78
CA ALA A 120 1.65 -3.37 1.70
C ALA A 120 2.15 -2.29 0.72
N ALA A 121 1.27 -1.37 0.31
CA ALA A 121 1.67 -0.28 -0.57
C ALA A 121 2.79 0.57 0.05
N ALA A 122 2.72 0.85 1.36
CA ALA A 122 3.76 1.55 2.09
C ALA A 122 5.09 0.78 2.10
N ARG A 123 5.06 -0.54 2.34
CA ARG A 123 6.27 -1.40 2.26
C ARG A 123 6.88 -1.39 0.86
N PHE A 124 6.07 -1.24 -0.18
CA PHE A 124 6.51 -1.24 -1.58
C PHE A 124 6.78 0.16 -2.13
N GLY A 125 6.99 1.16 -1.27
CA GLY A 125 7.45 2.49 -1.67
C GLY A 125 6.36 3.52 -1.95
N VAL A 126 5.07 3.22 -1.73
CA VAL A 126 3.97 4.19 -1.81
C VAL A 126 3.35 4.38 -0.42
N VAL A 127 3.93 5.30 0.34
CA VAL A 127 3.61 5.51 1.76
C VAL A 127 2.55 6.60 1.89
N LEU A 128 1.41 6.27 2.52
CA LEU A 128 0.44 7.27 2.95
C LEU A 128 1.02 8.06 4.14
N LYS A 129 1.22 9.38 3.96
CA LYS A 129 1.85 10.26 4.96
C LYS A 129 0.84 11.05 5.78
N ALA A 130 -0.17 11.61 5.12
CA ALA A 130 -1.17 12.45 5.77
C ALA A 130 -2.49 12.46 5.01
N GLN A 131 -3.57 12.72 5.74
CA GLN A 131 -4.90 12.99 5.19
C GLN A 131 -5.48 14.20 5.93
N GLU A 132 -5.69 15.29 5.22
CA GLU A 132 -6.18 16.56 5.78
C GLU A 132 -7.45 16.98 5.03
N GLY A 133 -8.61 16.78 5.67
CA GLY A 133 -9.90 17.00 5.02
C GLY A 133 -10.06 16.08 3.82
N ASN A 134 -10.05 16.65 2.62
CA ASN A 134 -10.11 15.90 1.37
C ASN A 134 -8.78 15.82 0.63
N ARG A 135 -7.67 16.21 1.25
CA ARG A 135 -6.33 16.14 0.66
C ARG A 135 -5.58 14.94 1.20
N ILE A 136 -4.97 14.18 0.30
CA ILE A 136 -4.17 12.99 0.60
C ILE A 136 -2.73 13.28 0.18
N SER A 137 -1.78 13.07 1.10
CA SER A 137 -0.35 13.21 0.83
C SER A 137 0.31 11.83 0.86
N LEU A 138 0.91 11.45 -0.26
CA LEU A 138 1.66 10.22 -0.44
C LEU A 138 3.15 10.54 -0.63
N ASP A 139 4.02 9.68 -0.12
CA ASP A 139 5.42 9.59 -0.54
C ASP A 139 5.51 8.42 -1.51
N VAL A 140 5.80 8.73 -2.78
CA VAL A 140 5.86 7.77 -3.89
C VAL A 140 7.31 7.65 -4.30
N PHE A 141 7.96 6.57 -3.86
CA PHE A 141 9.37 6.26 -4.09
C PHE A 141 10.32 7.40 -3.70
N GLY A 142 10.06 8.06 -2.57
CA GLY A 142 10.87 9.20 -2.08
C GLY A 142 10.39 10.56 -2.60
N HIS A 143 9.36 10.60 -3.43
CA HIS A 143 8.80 11.83 -4.00
C HIS A 143 7.40 12.12 -3.45
N GLU A 144 7.24 13.26 -2.80
CA GLU A 144 5.93 13.68 -2.29
C GLU A 144 4.96 13.98 -3.44
N ARG A 145 3.79 13.32 -3.41
CA ARG A 145 2.66 13.58 -4.30
C ARG A 145 1.41 13.87 -3.49
N ARG A 146 0.61 14.83 -3.95
CA ARG A 146 -0.63 15.24 -3.28
C ARG A 146 -1.82 15.03 -4.20
N TYR A 147 -2.92 14.58 -3.61
CA TYR A 147 -4.17 14.30 -4.32
C TYR A 147 -5.32 14.97 -3.59
N THR A 148 -6.22 15.60 -4.34
CA THR A 148 -7.51 16.04 -3.82
C THR A 148 -8.55 14.95 -4.08
N GLN A 149 -9.10 14.36 -3.01
CA GLN A 149 -10.27 13.51 -3.05
C GLN A 149 -11.51 14.38 -3.35
N LEU A 150 -12.13 14.13 -4.49
CA LEU A 150 -13.32 14.84 -4.94
C LEU A 150 -14.60 14.14 -4.48
N GLN A 151 -14.61 12.80 -4.54
CA GLN A 151 -15.75 12.00 -4.08
C GLN A 151 -15.27 10.62 -3.64
N MET A 152 -15.78 10.16 -2.50
CA MET A 152 -15.73 8.75 -2.11
C MET A 152 -17.12 8.14 -2.29
N LEU A 153 -17.18 7.01 -3.00
CA LEU A 153 -18.33 6.13 -3.04
C LEU A 153 -17.97 4.92 -2.19
N GLU A 154 -18.35 4.99 -0.91
CA GLU A 154 -18.02 3.97 0.08
C GLU A 154 -18.42 2.56 -0.37
N PHE A 155 -17.79 1.58 0.28
CA PHE A 155 -18.13 0.19 0.09
C PHE A 155 -19.59 -0.03 0.46
N ASP A 156 -20.30 -0.71 -0.44
CA ASP A 156 -21.69 -1.09 -0.27
C ASP A 156 -21.80 -2.59 -0.54
N ALA A 157 -22.49 -3.33 0.33
CA ALA A 157 -22.53 -4.78 0.30
C ALA A 157 -23.30 -5.32 -0.92
N ASP A 158 -24.28 -4.57 -1.44
CA ASP A 158 -25.02 -4.94 -2.65
C ASP A 158 -24.16 -4.67 -3.89
N ARG A 159 -23.43 -3.55 -3.91
CA ARG A 159 -22.49 -3.20 -4.99
C ARG A 159 -21.21 -4.03 -4.98
N LYS A 160 -20.82 -4.57 -3.82
CA LYS A 160 -19.58 -5.33 -3.54
C LYS A 160 -18.29 -4.63 -4.01
N ARG A 161 -18.31 -3.29 -4.03
CA ARG A 161 -17.20 -2.46 -4.50
C ARG A 161 -17.26 -1.06 -3.87
N MET A 162 -16.12 -0.39 -3.87
CA MET A 162 -15.98 1.02 -3.56
C MET A 162 -15.22 1.75 -4.66
N SER A 163 -15.46 3.04 -4.77
CA SER A 163 -14.80 3.87 -5.78
C SER A 163 -14.40 5.21 -5.20
N VAL A 164 -13.33 5.79 -5.71
CA VAL A 164 -12.90 7.15 -5.39
C VAL A 164 -12.65 7.93 -6.67
N ILE A 165 -13.04 9.20 -6.65
CA ILE A 165 -12.64 10.19 -7.65
C ILE A 165 -11.60 11.09 -7.00
N VAL A 166 -10.38 11.09 -7.54
CA VAL A 166 -9.27 11.93 -7.07
C VAL A 166 -8.71 12.77 -8.21
N ARG A 167 -8.10 13.90 -7.87
CA ARG A 167 -7.31 14.72 -8.78
C ARG A 167 -5.90 14.83 -8.24
N GLU A 168 -4.89 14.54 -9.05
CA GLU A 168 -3.51 14.82 -8.67
C GLU A 168 -3.27 16.33 -8.64
N GLU A 169 -2.73 16.82 -7.53
CA GLU A 169 -2.41 18.23 -7.36
C GLU A 169 -1.09 18.59 -8.04
N PRO A 170 -0.88 19.88 -8.36
CA PRO A 170 0.39 20.29 -8.90
C PRO A 170 1.54 20.06 -7.91
N SER A 171 2.66 19.49 -8.38
CA SER A 171 3.90 19.45 -7.59
C SER A 171 4.27 20.87 -7.13
N PRO A 172 4.70 21.05 -5.86
CA PRO A 172 5.10 22.35 -5.36
C PRO A 172 6.23 22.96 -6.22
N ALA A 173 6.25 24.29 -6.32
CA ALA A 173 7.25 25.01 -7.09
C ALA A 173 8.66 24.67 -6.60
N GLY A 174 9.50 24.12 -7.49
CA GLY A 174 10.86 23.68 -7.17
C GLY A 174 11.05 22.17 -7.01
N SER A 175 10.00 21.36 -7.16
CA SER A 175 10.18 19.90 -7.23
C SER A 175 10.92 19.50 -8.51
N GLU A 176 12.01 18.75 -8.38
CA GLU A 176 12.83 18.27 -9.50
C GLU A 176 12.12 17.20 -10.33
N VAL A 177 11.19 16.47 -9.72
CA VAL A 177 10.42 15.39 -10.36
C VAL A 177 8.96 15.81 -10.49
N LYS A 178 8.48 15.88 -11.74
CA LYS A 178 7.07 16.13 -12.05
C LYS A 178 6.40 14.81 -12.40
N SER A 179 5.27 14.52 -11.78
CA SER A 179 4.42 13.40 -12.17
C SER A 179 3.93 13.59 -13.60
N ALA A 180 3.98 12.52 -14.40
CA ALA A 180 3.40 12.50 -15.74
C ALA A 180 1.88 12.73 -15.74
N HIS A 181 1.22 12.51 -14.61
CA HIS A 181 -0.23 12.60 -14.45
C HIS A 181 -0.70 13.88 -13.75
N GLN A 182 0.17 14.88 -13.56
CA GLN A 182 -0.15 16.12 -12.86
C GLN A 182 -1.45 16.78 -13.37
N GLY A 183 -2.39 17.03 -12.46
CA GLY A 183 -3.70 17.62 -12.79
C GLY A 183 -4.72 16.64 -13.39
N THR A 184 -4.36 15.38 -13.59
CA THR A 184 -5.26 14.35 -14.14
C THR A 184 -6.32 13.97 -13.13
N LEU A 185 -7.52 13.71 -13.62
CA LEU A 185 -8.65 13.18 -12.86
C LEU A 185 -8.66 11.65 -12.95
N TRP A 186 -8.72 10.97 -11.81
CA TRP A 186 -8.71 9.52 -11.71
C TRP A 186 -10.00 9.03 -11.06
N LEU A 187 -10.64 8.03 -11.67
CA LEU A 187 -11.68 7.23 -11.04
C LEU A 187 -11.09 5.85 -10.76
N ILE A 188 -10.92 5.51 -9.48
CA ILE A 188 -10.36 4.23 -9.05
C ILE A 188 -11.49 3.43 -8.42
N THR A 189 -11.62 2.16 -8.76
CA THR A 189 -12.63 1.25 -8.20
C THR A 189 -11.97 -0.04 -7.75
N LYS A 190 -12.27 -0.47 -6.52
CA LYS A 190 -11.87 -1.79 -5.99
C LYS A 190 -13.08 -2.54 -5.45
N GLY A 191 -13.09 -3.86 -5.60
CA GLY A 191 -14.22 -4.69 -5.18
C GLY A 191 -14.05 -6.14 -5.59
N ALA A 192 -15.10 -6.93 -5.38
CA ALA A 192 -15.14 -8.32 -5.85
C ALA A 192 -14.99 -8.38 -7.38
N GLU A 193 -14.27 -9.38 -7.87
CA GLU A 193 -14.01 -9.60 -9.31
C GLU A 193 -15.28 -9.50 -10.14
N THR A 194 -16.31 -10.27 -9.78
CA THR A 194 -17.64 -10.31 -10.43
C THR A 194 -18.40 -8.98 -10.44
N SER A 195 -17.95 -8.00 -9.67
CA SER A 195 -18.58 -6.68 -9.54
C SER A 195 -17.78 -5.56 -10.21
N VAL A 196 -16.51 -5.82 -10.52
CA VAL A 196 -15.60 -4.88 -11.20
C VAL A 196 -15.48 -5.25 -12.69
N ILE A 197 -15.42 -6.54 -13.00
CA ILE A 197 -15.37 -7.06 -14.36
C ILE A 197 -16.78 -7.55 -14.72
N PRO A 198 -17.43 -6.98 -15.75
CA PRO A 198 -18.77 -7.37 -16.19
C PRO A 198 -18.82 -8.74 -16.87
#